data_AF-A0A5K0YIB4-F1
#
_entry.id   AF-A0A5K0YIB4-F1
#
_cell.length_a   1.000
_cell.length_b   1.000
_cell.length_c   1.000
_cell.angle_alpha   90.00
_cell.angle_beta   90.00
_cell.angle_gamma   90.00
#
_symmetry.space_group_name_H-M   'P 1'
#
loop_
_entity.id
_entity.type
_entity.pdbx_description
1 polymer ?
#
loop_
_entity_poly.entity_id
_entity_poly.type
_entity_poly.pdbx_seq_one_letter_code
_entity_poly.pdbx_strand_id
1 'polypeptide(L)' 'VPSYVLMGIPHGSVSTSEQMTLSPLGDACSRMDLTAVHEILENVGYKDDEGTATE' A
#
# COMPACT_ATOMS: atom_id res chain seq x y z
N VAL A 1 -11.91 -11.90 -19.29
CA VAL A 1 -10.91 -10.88 -19.71
C VAL A 1 -9.85 -10.79 -18.62
N PRO A 2 -8.54 -10.81 -18.93
CA PRO A 2 -7.48 -10.74 -17.91
C PRO A 2 -7.51 -9.43 -17.10
N SER A 3 -7.02 -9.46 -15.85
CA SER A 3 -7.06 -8.31 -14.93
C SER A 3 -6.29 -7.09 -15.44
N TYR A 4 -5.11 -7.28 -16.04
CA TYR A 4 -4.33 -6.18 -16.62
C TYR A 4 -5.08 -5.46 -17.75
N VAL A 5 -5.89 -6.18 -18.53
CA VAL A 5 -6.75 -5.59 -19.58
C VAL A 5 -7.86 -4.76 -18.96
N LEU A 6 -8.45 -5.24 -17.86
CA LEU A 6 -9.50 -4.51 -17.14
C LEU A 6 -8.97 -3.25 -16.45
N MET A 7 -7.73 -3.27 -15.96
CA MET A 7 -7.07 -2.11 -15.34
C MET A 7 -6.40 -1.17 -16.35
N GLY A 8 -6.49 -1.45 -17.66
CA GLY A 8 -5.85 -0.64 -18.70
C GLY A 8 -4.32 -0.65 -18.65
N ILE A 9 -3.71 -1.66 -18.02
CA ILE A 9 -2.26 -1.78 -17.86
C ILE A 9 -1.69 -2.41 -19.14
N PRO A 10 -0.73 -1.75 -19.83
CA PRO A 10 -0.13 -2.31 -21.02
C PRO A 10 0.59 -3.62 -20.70
N HIS A 11 0.35 -4.65 -21.50
CA HIS A 11 1.01 -5.96 -21.37
C HIS A 11 2.43 -5.90 -21.96
N GLY A 12 3.31 -5.21 -21.25
CA GLY A 12 4.75 -5.41 -21.31
C GLY A 12 5.18 -5.92 -19.94
N SER A 13 6.27 -6.67 -19.87
CA SER A 13 6.91 -6.98 -18.59
C SER A 13 7.16 -5.66 -17.88
N VAL A 14 6.25 -5.28 -16.96
CA VAL A 14 6.56 -4.33 -15.91
C VAL A 14 7.72 -5.03 -15.25
N SER A 15 8.93 -4.57 -15.57
CA SER A 15 10.13 -5.06 -14.93
C SER A 15 9.82 -4.88 -13.46
N THR A 16 9.60 -5.97 -12.75
CA THR A 16 9.45 -5.99 -11.29
C THR A 16 10.72 -5.47 -10.60
N SER A 17 11.72 -5.08 -11.41
CA SER A 17 12.98 -4.44 -11.10
C SER A 17 13.06 -2.95 -11.52
N GLU A 18 11.97 -2.31 -11.98
CA GLU A 18 11.82 -0.89 -11.67
C GLU A 18 11.62 -0.90 -10.16
N GLN A 19 12.66 -0.52 -9.43
CA GLN A 19 12.62 -0.30 -8.00
C GLN A 19 11.53 0.76 -7.77
N MET A 20 10.28 0.32 -7.69
CA MET A 20 9.12 1.17 -7.53
C MET A 20 9.41 1.90 -6.24
N THR A 21 9.80 3.17 -6.36
CA THR A 21 10.31 3.94 -5.23
C THR A 21 9.24 3.83 -4.16
N LEU A 22 9.52 3.03 -3.13
CA LEU A 22 8.49 2.67 -2.20
C LEU A 22 8.11 3.96 -1.48
N SER A 23 6.81 4.22 -1.37
CA SER A 23 6.36 5.24 -0.45
C SER A 23 6.87 4.90 0.95
N PRO A 24 7.00 5.86 1.87
CA PRO A 24 7.43 5.58 3.25
C PRO A 24 6.64 4.42 3.89
N LEU A 25 5.33 4.33 3.58
CA LEU A 25 4.48 3.21 3.99
C LEU A 25 4.88 1.90 3.32
N GLY A 26 5.10 1.89 2.00
CA GLY A 26 5.52 0.71 1.25
C GLY A 26 6.87 0.16 1.73
N ASP A 27 7.79 1.04 2.09
CA ASP A 27 9.11 0.71 2.62
C ASP A 27 9.03 0.10 4.02
N ALA A 28 8.19 0.67 4.90
CA ALA A 28 7.88 0.09 6.21
C ALA A 28 7.21 -1.29 6.08
N CYS A 29 6.25 -1.45 5.15
CA CYS A 29 5.63 -2.74 4.85
C CYS A 29 6.64 -3.78 4.35
N SER A 30 7.56 -3.39 3.45
CA SER A 30 8.59 -4.28 2.92
C SER A 30 9.57 -4.76 4.00
N ARG A 31 9.82 -3.95 5.03
CA ARG A 31 10.64 -4.34 6.19
C ARG A 31 9.87 -5.12 7.26
N MET A 32 8.55 -5.27 7.12
CA MET A 32 7.64 -5.69 8.20
C MET A 32 7.80 -4.84 9.48
N ASP A 33 8.08 -3.55 9.33
CA ASP A 33 8.20 -2.62 10.46
C ASP A 33 6.82 -2.11 10.86
N LEU A 34 6.12 -2.89 11.68
CA LEU A 34 4.75 -2.58 12.10
C LEU A 34 4.64 -1.29 12.90
N THR A 35 5.70 -0.91 13.63
CA THR A 35 5.74 0.35 14.38
C THR A 35 5.76 1.54 13.42
N ALA A 36 6.64 1.50 12.41
CA ALA A 36 6.67 2.53 11.39
C ALA A 36 5.37 2.58 10.58
N VAL A 37 4.78 1.42 10.26
CA VAL A 37 3.46 1.36 9.60
C VAL A 37 2.38 2.05 10.43
N HIS A 38 2.32 1.76 11.74
CA HIS A 38 1.36 2.39 12.66
C HIS A 38 1.53 3.90 12.73
N GLU A 39 2.77 4.39 12.93
CA GLU A 39 3.07 5.82 12.99
C GLU A 39 2.69 6.55 11.69
N ILE A 40 2.96 5.94 10.54
CA ILE A 40 2.60 6.52 9.23
C ILE A 40 1.08 6.61 9.07
N LEU A 41 0.33 5.58 9.46
CA LEU A 41 -1.13 5.58 9.39
C LEU A 41 -1.74 6.63 10.33
N GLU A 42 -1.22 6.74 11.55
CA GLU A 42 -1.63 7.74 12.53
C GLU A 42 -1.39 9.16 12.00
N ASN A 43 -0.20 9.42 11.44
CA ASN A 43 0.17 10.71 10.88
C ASN A 43 -0.63 11.09 9.63
N VAL A 44 -1.05 10.12 8.82
CA VAL A 44 -1.92 10.34 7.65
C VAL A 44 -3.38 10.62 8.06
N GLY A 45 -3.70 10.56 9.36
CA GLY A 45 -5.03 10.83 9.89
C GLY A 45 -5.98 9.64 9.73
N TYR A 46 -5.43 8.43 9.47
CA TYR A 46 -6.16 7.18 9.60
C TYR A 46 -6.28 6.89 11.10
N LYS A 47 -7.25 7.57 11.74
CA LYS A 47 -7.45 7.45 13.18
C LYS A 47 -7.84 6.00 13.49
N ASP A 48 -7.16 5.44 14.48
CA ASP A 48 -7.54 4.18 15.14
C ASP A 48 -9.06 4.18 15.27
N ASP A 49 -9.67 3.22 14.59
CA ASP A 49 -11.11 3.13 14.48
C ASP A 49 -11.66 2.59 15.81
N GLU A 50 -11.49 3.37 16.88
CA GLU A 50 -12.08 3.16 18.21
C GLU A 50 -13.58 3.50 18.15
N GLY A 51 -14.29 3.06 17.10
CA GLY A 51 -15.59 3.62 16.78
C GLY A 51 -16.43 2.93 15.69
N THR A 52 -15.96 1.92 14.96
CA THR A 52 -16.81 1.08 14.10
C THR A 52 -17.54 0.04 14.97
N ALA A 53 -18.30 0.53 15.94
CA ALA A 53 -19.57 -0.09 16.24
C ALA A 53 -20.49 0.15 15.03
N THR A 54 -20.32 -0.65 13.98
CA THR A 54 -21.44 -0.92 13.08
C THR A 54 -22.45 -1.74 13.87
N GLU A 55 -23.34 -1.06 14.59
CA GLU A 55 -24.64 -1.61 14.97
C GLU A 55 -25.52 -1.84 13.73
#